data_AF-A0A3B3RJ25-F1
#
_entry.id   AF-A0A3B3RJ25-F1
#
_cell.length_a   1.000
_cell.length_b   1.000
_cell.length_c   1.000
_cell.angle_alpha   90.00
_cell.angle_beta   90.00
_cell.angle_gamma   90.00
#
_symmetry.space_group_name_H-M   'P 1'
#
loop_
_entity.id
_entity.type
_entity.pdbx_description
1 polymer ?
#
loop_
_entity_poly.entity_id
_entity_poly.type
_entity_poly.pdbx_seq_one_letter_code
_entity_poly.pdbx_strand_id
1 'polypeptide(L)'
;MNLFGGISARIQKDRLKAEGVGTQEQAVKFLNQDYESLKQECLQSGQLFEDPSFAAEPLSLGFKELAPNTSKTRGVKWIRPTELSENPQFILGGATRTDICQGALGDCWLLAAIASLTLNEKLLHRVVPHGQSFTNGYAGIFHFQFWQFGEWVDVVIDDRLPVKDGELMFVHSAEGCEFWSALLEKAYAKLNGSYEALSGGSTTEGFEDFTGGVSEMYELRKPPKDLYRIIAKALERGSLLGCSIDITSAFDMEAVTFKKLVKGHAYSVTGLRQVLYRSRPEKLIRIRNPWGQVEWTGAWSDNSSEWNSIESSDRENMQCRKEDGEFWMSFQEFLRQFSRLEICNLTADALSEDTLSFWNTVKFEGSWRKGSTAGGCRNHPNTFWINPQFKVTLLEEDDDPEDDEVACSFLVALMQKDRRRYRRQGQDMHTIGFAIYEFKGCQSVHLKKDFFLKHGSCARSETFINLREVSTRLRLPPGEYLVVPSTFEPGKDADFVLRVFTEKTDGFSMESCRGMISLLDKDGSARLGLVEFQILWNKIKKWLGVFRQFDLDNSGTMSSYEMRLALESAGFKLNNKLNQVLVARYADNEMIDFDNFICCLVKLESMFRTFKEMEKEASGVVELNVSEWLYMTMCG
;
A
#
# COMPACT_ATOMS: atom_id res chain seq x y z
N MET A 1 28.77 -4.90 8.61
CA MET A 1 28.76 -6.15 9.40
C MET A 1 27.75 -7.10 8.79
N ASN A 2 28.12 -8.37 8.56
CA ASN A 2 27.34 -9.36 7.82
C ASN A 2 25.99 -9.66 8.51
N LEU A 3 24.88 -9.27 7.87
CA LEU A 3 23.51 -9.61 8.24
C LEU A 3 23.16 -11.01 7.71
N PHE A 4 23.62 -12.05 8.39
CA PHE A 4 23.02 -13.39 8.29
C PHE A 4 22.43 -13.74 9.66
N GLY A 5 21.28 -13.13 9.98
CA GLY A 5 20.46 -13.56 11.09
C GLY A 5 19.91 -14.96 10.79
N GLY A 6 20.28 -15.95 11.61
CA GLY A 6 19.81 -17.32 11.46
C GLY A 6 18.29 -17.48 11.70
N ILE A 7 17.80 -18.73 11.64
CA ILE A 7 16.39 -19.08 11.86
C ILE A 7 15.82 -18.46 13.15
N SER A 8 16.64 -18.33 14.21
CA SER A 8 16.25 -17.68 15.47
C SER A 8 15.91 -16.20 15.31
N ALA A 9 16.64 -15.44 14.48
CA ALA A 9 16.36 -14.02 14.24
C ALA A 9 15.07 -13.86 13.42
N ARG A 10 14.80 -14.79 12.49
CA ARG A 10 13.54 -14.83 11.74
C ARG A 10 12.35 -15.14 12.65
N ILE A 11 12.44 -16.15 13.52
CA ILE A 11 11.39 -16.47 14.49
C ILE A 11 11.14 -15.29 15.43
N GLN A 12 12.19 -14.62 15.91
CA GLN A 12 12.04 -13.43 16.75
C GLN A 12 11.37 -12.29 15.99
N LYS A 13 11.75 -12.05 14.73
CA LYS A 13 11.08 -11.06 13.87
C LYS A 13 9.60 -11.41 13.69
N ASP A 14 9.27 -12.67 13.42
CA ASP A 14 7.90 -13.12 13.22
C ASP A 14 7.05 -12.97 14.50
N ARG A 15 7.64 -13.20 15.69
CA ARG A 15 6.99 -12.92 16.98
C ARG A 15 6.74 -11.43 17.20
N LEU A 16 7.74 -10.60 16.95
CA LEU A 16 7.60 -9.14 17.06
C LEU A 16 6.53 -8.61 16.10
N LYS A 17 6.45 -9.15 14.87
CA LYS A 17 5.35 -8.84 13.95
C LYS A 17 3.99 -9.22 14.51
N ALA A 18 3.87 -10.40 15.11
CA ALA A 18 2.63 -10.85 15.74
C ALA A 18 2.23 -10.00 16.95
N GLU A 19 3.21 -9.36 17.62
CA GLU A 19 3.00 -8.38 18.69
C GLU A 19 2.69 -6.96 18.16
N GLY A 20 2.65 -6.76 16.85
CA GLY A 20 2.28 -5.49 16.20
C GLY A 20 3.45 -4.68 15.62
N VAL A 21 4.70 -5.13 15.77
CA VAL A 21 5.87 -4.42 15.24
C VAL A 21 5.89 -4.47 13.71
N GLY A 22 5.99 -3.29 13.08
CA GLY A 22 5.89 -3.10 11.63
C GLY A 22 4.51 -2.63 11.17
N THR A 23 3.55 -2.45 12.08
CA THR A 23 2.35 -1.63 11.84
C THR A 23 2.72 -0.14 11.88
N GLN A 24 1.80 0.72 11.44
CA GLN A 24 2.01 2.17 11.48
C GLN A 24 2.23 2.69 12.91
N GLU A 25 1.51 2.13 13.89
CA GLU A 25 1.60 2.55 15.30
C GLU A 25 2.91 2.11 15.95
N GLN A 26 3.44 0.96 15.54
CA GLN A 26 4.69 0.39 16.03
C GLN A 26 5.69 0.14 14.90
N ALA A 27 6.05 1.22 14.20
CA ALA A 27 6.99 1.16 13.09
C ALA A 27 8.36 0.59 13.52
N VAL A 28 9.00 -0.18 12.63
CA VAL A 28 10.33 -0.74 12.84
C VAL A 28 11.36 0.39 12.88
N LYS A 29 12.12 0.48 13.97
CA LYS A 29 13.18 1.48 14.13
C LYS A 29 14.33 1.22 13.16
N PHE A 30 14.51 2.09 12.16
CA PHE A 30 15.58 1.93 11.19
C PHE A 30 16.95 2.03 11.86
N LEU A 31 17.81 1.04 11.61
CA LEU A 31 19.14 0.93 12.22
C LEU A 31 19.15 0.98 13.76
N ASN A 32 18.03 0.59 14.39
CA ASN A 32 17.80 0.64 15.84
C ASN A 32 17.90 2.06 16.44
N GLN A 33 17.66 3.10 15.66
CA GLN A 33 17.60 4.48 16.14
C GLN A 33 16.19 4.80 16.63
N ASP A 34 16.07 5.34 17.84
CA ASP A 34 14.80 5.74 18.44
C ASP A 34 14.71 7.25 18.53
N TYR A 35 13.73 7.85 17.84
CA TYR A 35 13.59 9.31 17.77
C TYR A 35 13.49 9.95 19.15
N GLU A 36 12.58 9.46 20.00
CA GLU A 36 12.33 10.06 21.31
C GLU A 36 13.53 9.94 22.24
N SER A 37 14.16 8.76 22.33
CA SER A 37 15.35 8.56 23.16
C SER A 37 16.51 9.46 22.72
N LEU A 38 16.79 9.52 21.41
CA LEU A 38 17.89 10.33 20.86
C LEU A 38 17.63 11.83 21.03
N LYS A 39 16.38 12.27 20.85
CA LYS A 39 15.97 13.65 21.09
C LYS A 39 16.17 14.04 22.55
N GLN A 40 15.74 13.21 23.50
CA GLN A 40 15.94 13.47 24.92
C GLN A 40 17.42 13.53 25.30
N GLU A 41 18.25 12.63 24.76
CA GLU A 41 19.70 12.66 24.99
C GLU A 41 20.36 13.96 24.48
N CYS A 42 19.97 14.41 23.29
CA CYS A 42 20.46 15.68 22.71
C CYS A 42 20.00 16.88 23.53
N LEU A 43 18.75 16.91 23.99
CA LEU A 43 18.22 17.97 24.85
C LEU A 43 18.92 18.02 26.22
N GLN A 44 19.24 16.86 26.82
CA GLN A 44 19.96 16.78 28.09
C GLN A 44 21.42 17.20 27.98
N SER A 45 22.08 16.86 26.88
CA SER A 45 23.48 17.23 26.62
C SER A 45 23.66 18.65 26.08
N GLY A 46 22.57 19.29 25.60
CA GLY A 46 22.62 20.61 24.97
C GLY A 46 23.34 20.60 23.61
N GLN A 47 23.44 19.44 22.97
CA GLN A 47 24.08 19.27 21.66
C GLN A 47 23.02 18.98 20.59
N LEU A 48 23.30 19.40 19.36
CA LEU A 48 22.45 19.06 18.23
C LEU A 48 22.78 17.66 17.72
N PHE A 49 21.75 16.91 17.32
CA PHE A 49 21.93 15.57 16.82
C PHE A 49 22.80 15.54 15.57
N GLU A 50 23.74 14.61 15.55
CA GLU A 50 24.55 14.27 14.39
C GLU A 50 24.34 12.80 14.08
N ASP A 51 23.79 12.50 12.91
CA ASP A 51 23.43 11.13 12.56
C ASP A 51 24.69 10.28 12.27
N PRO A 52 25.02 9.30 13.12
CA PRO A 52 26.20 8.45 12.91
C PRO A 52 26.01 7.48 11.73
N SER A 53 24.76 7.23 11.34
CA SER A 53 24.41 6.26 10.30
C SER A 53 24.26 6.88 8.90
N PHE A 54 24.15 8.20 8.83
CA PHE A 54 24.07 8.97 7.59
C PHE A 54 24.82 10.29 7.76
N ALA A 55 26.15 10.19 7.88
CA ALA A 55 27.01 11.32 8.17
C ALA A 55 26.96 12.39 7.05
N ALA A 56 27.27 13.64 7.42
CA ALA A 56 27.37 14.78 6.53
C ALA A 56 28.66 14.72 5.64
N GLU A 57 28.78 13.64 4.87
CA GLU A 57 29.97 13.32 4.09
C GLU A 57 29.63 13.10 2.61
N PRO A 58 30.61 13.21 1.68
CA PRO A 58 30.40 12.97 0.26
C PRO A 58 29.81 11.58 -0.07
N LEU A 59 30.06 10.56 0.76
CA LEU A 59 29.49 9.22 0.59
C LEU A 59 27.97 9.18 0.77
N SER A 60 27.38 10.13 1.48
CA SER A 60 25.93 10.26 1.63
C SER A 60 25.28 10.92 0.41
N LEU A 61 26.05 11.71 -0.35
CA LEU A 61 25.60 12.29 -1.63
C LEU A 61 25.55 11.23 -2.73
N GLY A 62 26.61 10.44 -2.89
CA GLY A 62 26.64 9.44 -3.95
C GLY A 62 27.96 8.72 -4.14
N PHE A 63 28.05 8.03 -5.28
CA PHE A 63 29.11 7.08 -5.61
C PHE A 63 29.58 7.12 -7.07
N LYS A 64 28.87 7.79 -7.99
CA LYS A 64 29.28 7.91 -9.40
C LYS A 64 29.17 9.36 -9.90
N GLU A 65 27.98 9.87 -10.19
CA GLU A 65 27.77 11.26 -10.61
C GLU A 65 27.91 12.25 -9.44
N LEU A 66 27.44 11.83 -8.27
CA LEU A 66 27.58 12.55 -7.01
C LEU A 66 28.70 11.95 -6.16
N ALA A 67 29.70 11.34 -6.80
CA ALA A 67 30.90 10.86 -6.13
C ALA A 67 31.71 12.02 -5.52
N PRO A 68 32.61 11.74 -4.57
CA PRO A 68 33.51 12.75 -4.02
C PRO A 68 34.35 13.41 -5.13
N ASN A 69 34.51 14.73 -5.06
CA ASN A 69 35.32 15.54 -5.99
C ASN A 69 34.81 15.65 -7.44
N THR A 70 33.56 15.31 -7.72
CA THR A 70 32.95 15.62 -9.02
C THR A 70 32.61 17.12 -9.11
N SER A 71 32.42 17.64 -10.32
CA SER A 71 32.00 19.04 -10.52
C SER A 71 30.66 19.34 -9.83
N LYS A 72 29.78 18.34 -9.71
CA LYS A 72 28.49 18.45 -9.01
C LYS A 72 28.69 18.59 -7.50
N THR A 73 29.55 17.80 -6.88
CA THR A 73 29.75 17.78 -5.41
C THR A 73 30.82 18.75 -4.88
N ARG A 74 31.64 19.32 -5.76
CA ARG A 74 32.65 20.31 -5.35
C ARG A 74 31.99 21.56 -4.79
N GLY A 75 32.44 21.98 -3.60
CA GLY A 75 31.93 23.18 -2.92
C GLY A 75 30.65 22.96 -2.12
N VAL A 76 30.11 21.73 -2.08
CA VAL A 76 28.95 21.39 -1.25
C VAL A 76 29.32 21.45 0.22
N LYS A 77 28.46 22.12 0.99
CA LYS A 77 28.54 22.19 2.45
C LYS A 77 27.25 21.62 3.03
N TRP A 78 27.34 21.03 4.22
CA TRP A 78 26.17 20.56 4.95
C TRP A 78 25.79 21.61 5.98
N ILE A 79 24.62 22.22 5.81
CA ILE A 79 24.18 23.38 6.60
C ILE A 79 22.80 23.08 7.17
N ARG A 80 22.53 23.49 8.41
CA ARG A 80 21.22 23.33 9.05
C ARG A 80 20.25 24.46 8.61
N PRO A 81 18.94 24.22 8.56
CA PRO A 81 17.93 25.25 8.28
C PRO A 81 18.07 26.53 9.14
N THR A 82 18.45 26.37 10.41
CA THR A 82 18.70 27.49 11.35
C THR A 82 19.87 28.40 10.96
N GLU A 83 20.75 27.94 10.07
CA GLU A 83 21.87 28.73 9.54
C GLU A 83 21.57 29.31 8.16
N LEU A 84 20.54 28.80 7.47
CA LEU A 84 20.15 29.24 6.12
C LEU A 84 19.05 30.30 6.13
N SER A 85 18.12 30.21 7.08
CA SER A 85 16.94 31.08 7.17
C SER A 85 16.80 31.63 8.59
N GLU A 86 16.36 32.89 8.71
CA GLU A 86 16.16 33.55 10.00
C GLU A 86 15.01 32.93 10.81
N ASN A 87 14.02 32.34 10.14
CA ASN A 87 12.86 31.72 10.78
C ASN A 87 12.49 30.40 10.08
N PRO A 88 13.28 29.32 10.29
CA PRO A 88 13.01 28.04 9.66
C PRO A 88 11.73 27.44 10.24
N GLN A 89 10.87 26.96 9.35
CA GLN A 89 9.62 26.30 9.68
C GLN A 89 9.67 24.86 9.16
N PHE A 90 9.08 23.94 9.94
CA PHE A 90 8.98 22.57 9.50
C PHE A 90 7.89 22.48 8.43
N ILE A 91 6.67 22.88 8.79
CA ILE A 91 5.52 23.02 7.90
C ILE A 91 4.88 24.40 8.17
N LEU A 92 4.59 25.19 7.13
CA LEU A 92 3.95 26.51 7.25
C LEU A 92 2.65 26.57 6.46
N GLY A 93 1.51 26.82 7.12
CA GLY A 93 0.21 26.94 6.43
C GLY A 93 -0.38 25.61 5.92
N GLY A 94 0.22 24.48 6.30
CA GLY A 94 -0.11 23.15 5.80
C GLY A 94 0.89 22.71 4.75
N ALA A 95 1.19 21.42 4.68
CA ALA A 95 2.15 20.90 3.72
C ALA A 95 1.46 20.76 2.36
N THR A 96 1.88 21.59 1.41
CA THR A 96 1.28 21.70 0.09
C THR A 96 2.22 21.24 -1.01
N ARG A 97 1.64 20.93 -2.17
CA ARG A 97 2.40 20.53 -3.36
C ARG A 97 3.36 21.61 -3.89
N THR A 98 3.21 22.88 -3.49
CA THR A 98 4.10 23.98 -3.87
C THR A 98 5.41 24.00 -3.07
N ASP A 99 5.48 23.22 -2.00
CA ASP A 99 6.67 23.10 -1.14
C ASP A 99 7.72 22.15 -1.73
N ILE A 100 7.46 21.67 -2.96
CA ILE A 100 8.19 20.62 -3.65
C ILE A 100 8.62 21.17 -5.00
N CYS A 101 9.87 21.64 -5.05
CA CYS A 101 10.57 22.04 -6.26
C CYS A 101 11.82 21.18 -6.42
N GLN A 102 11.94 20.48 -7.55
CA GLN A 102 13.10 19.62 -7.83
C GLN A 102 14.41 20.41 -7.88
N GLY A 103 15.43 19.90 -7.19
CA GLY A 103 16.81 20.40 -7.29
C GLY A 103 17.60 19.71 -8.41
N ALA A 104 18.90 19.52 -8.19
CA ALA A 104 19.83 19.00 -9.20
C ALA A 104 19.85 17.46 -9.34
N LEU A 105 18.95 16.74 -8.64
CA LEU A 105 18.87 15.28 -8.63
C LEU A 105 17.75 14.79 -9.56
N GLY A 106 17.98 13.66 -10.25
CA GLY A 106 17.02 13.06 -11.18
C GLY A 106 15.98 12.17 -10.49
N ASP A 107 15.35 12.68 -9.44
CA ASP A 107 14.39 11.98 -8.59
C ASP A 107 12.96 12.56 -8.69
N CYS A 108 12.64 13.16 -9.84
CA CYS A 108 11.30 13.64 -10.19
C CYS A 108 10.15 12.68 -9.83
N TRP A 109 10.38 11.37 -9.95
CA TRP A 109 9.43 10.32 -9.59
C TRP A 109 9.06 10.33 -8.10
N LEU A 110 10.02 10.62 -7.21
CA LEU A 110 9.80 10.73 -5.79
C LEU A 110 9.04 12.03 -5.48
N LEU A 111 9.43 13.12 -6.12
CA LEU A 111 8.82 14.43 -5.92
C LEU A 111 7.36 14.47 -6.40
N ALA A 112 7.06 13.83 -7.53
CA ALA A 112 5.69 13.60 -7.98
C ALA A 112 4.89 12.77 -6.96
N ALA A 113 5.52 11.77 -6.35
CA ALA A 113 4.87 10.98 -5.30
C ALA A 113 4.56 11.82 -4.05
N ILE A 114 5.52 12.63 -3.57
CA ILE A 114 5.33 13.52 -2.43
C ILE A 114 4.27 14.59 -2.75
N ALA A 115 4.27 15.14 -3.96
CA ALA A 115 3.29 16.14 -4.38
C ALA A 115 1.87 15.56 -4.39
N SER A 116 1.67 14.33 -4.86
CA SER A 116 0.38 13.66 -4.75
C SER A 116 0.01 13.35 -3.29
N LEU A 117 0.99 13.01 -2.44
CA LEU A 117 0.75 12.74 -1.01
C LEU A 117 0.16 13.97 -0.28
N THR A 118 0.58 15.18 -0.63
CA THR A 118 0.03 16.42 -0.03
C THR A 118 -1.46 16.65 -0.33
N LEU A 119 -2.05 15.95 -1.30
CA LEU A 119 -3.48 16.03 -1.57
C LEU A 119 -4.31 15.30 -0.51
N ASN A 120 -3.69 14.43 0.29
CA ASN A 120 -4.34 13.67 1.35
C ASN A 120 -3.58 13.85 2.67
N GLU A 121 -4.03 14.82 3.47
CA GLU A 121 -3.42 15.16 4.76
C GLU A 121 -3.32 13.94 5.70
N LYS A 122 -4.32 13.05 5.70
CA LYS A 122 -4.30 11.84 6.53
C LYS A 122 -3.13 10.93 6.18
N LEU A 123 -2.88 10.69 4.90
CA LEU A 123 -1.74 9.88 4.43
C LEU A 123 -0.42 10.59 4.67
N LEU A 124 -0.38 11.90 4.44
CA LEU A 124 0.80 12.71 4.70
C LEU A 124 1.24 12.58 6.16
N HIS A 125 0.30 12.64 7.11
CA HIS A 125 0.62 12.51 8.54
C HIS A 125 1.08 11.12 8.96
N ARG A 126 0.87 10.09 8.13
CA ARG A 126 1.47 8.77 8.34
C ARG A 126 2.96 8.81 8.04
N VAL A 127 3.34 9.48 6.95
CA VAL A 127 4.74 9.58 6.50
C VAL A 127 5.51 10.65 7.28
N VAL A 128 4.84 11.76 7.60
CA VAL A 128 5.38 12.95 8.27
C VAL A 128 4.67 13.13 9.62
N PRO A 129 5.18 12.53 10.70
CA PRO A 129 4.58 12.62 12.03
C PRO A 129 4.46 14.06 12.54
N HIS A 130 3.37 14.34 13.25
CA HIS A 130 3.13 15.62 13.91
C HIS A 130 4.08 15.87 15.09
N GLY A 131 4.16 17.13 15.53
CA GLY A 131 4.94 17.51 16.74
C GLY A 131 6.41 17.85 16.47
N GLN A 132 6.84 17.78 15.21
CA GLN A 132 8.18 18.19 14.78
C GLN A 132 8.21 19.70 14.53
N SER A 133 9.26 20.38 15.03
CA SER A 133 9.39 21.84 14.94
C SER A 133 10.84 22.29 15.11
N PHE A 134 11.19 23.44 14.53
CA PHE A 134 12.45 24.13 14.75
C PHE A 134 12.44 25.04 15.99
N THR A 135 11.28 25.32 16.57
CA THR A 135 11.16 26.24 17.73
C THR A 135 10.96 25.48 19.04
N ASN A 136 9.99 24.57 19.10
CA ASN A 136 9.66 23.85 20.33
C ASN A 136 10.41 22.52 20.42
N GLY A 137 11.22 22.35 21.47
CA GLY A 137 11.95 21.08 21.72
C GLY A 137 12.96 20.73 20.62
N TYR A 138 13.55 21.73 19.97
CA TYR A 138 14.50 21.54 18.88
C TYR A 138 15.82 20.95 19.38
N ALA A 139 16.25 19.88 18.73
CA ALA A 139 17.53 19.20 18.97
C ALA A 139 18.24 18.81 17.66
N GLY A 140 17.85 19.43 16.53
CA GLY A 140 18.43 19.12 15.21
C GLY A 140 18.11 17.71 14.70
N ILE A 141 17.02 17.10 15.16
CA ILE A 141 16.60 15.72 14.89
C ILE A 141 15.13 15.67 14.43
N PHE A 142 14.88 14.89 13.38
CA PHE A 142 13.57 14.69 12.76
C PHE A 142 13.39 13.21 12.42
N HIS A 143 12.15 12.78 12.17
CA HIS A 143 11.85 11.41 11.76
C HIS A 143 10.66 11.33 10.80
N PHE A 144 10.67 10.25 10.00
CA PHE A 144 9.69 9.98 8.96
C PHE A 144 9.42 8.48 8.88
N GLN A 145 8.19 8.11 8.58
CA GLN A 145 7.82 6.71 8.44
C GLN A 145 7.64 6.34 6.96
N PHE A 146 8.27 5.26 6.54
CA PHE A 146 8.12 4.72 5.20
C PHE A 146 7.67 3.27 5.27
N TRP A 147 6.72 2.91 4.42
CA TRP A 147 6.39 1.53 4.19
C TRP A 147 7.52 0.86 3.40
N GLN A 148 8.00 -0.29 3.86
CA GLN A 148 9.05 -1.07 3.23
C GLN A 148 8.64 -2.54 3.20
N PHE A 149 8.24 -3.01 2.03
CA PHE A 149 7.99 -4.43 1.75
C PHE A 149 6.99 -5.08 2.73
N GLY A 150 5.97 -4.32 3.12
CA GLY A 150 4.88 -4.75 4.01
C GLY A 150 5.15 -4.56 5.49
N GLU A 151 6.02 -3.63 5.86
CA GLU A 151 6.26 -3.18 7.25
C GLU A 151 6.49 -1.65 7.21
N TRP A 152 5.95 -0.91 8.17
CA TRP A 152 6.32 0.49 8.37
C TRP A 152 7.65 0.58 9.10
N VAL A 153 8.51 1.49 8.64
CA VAL A 153 9.87 1.71 9.13
C VAL A 153 10.03 3.17 9.48
N ASP A 154 10.41 3.46 10.72
CA ASP A 154 10.68 4.80 11.22
C ASP A 154 12.15 5.16 10.99
N VAL A 155 12.40 6.24 10.27
CA VAL A 155 13.72 6.71 9.85
C VAL A 155 14.01 8.05 10.50
N VAL A 156 14.95 8.03 11.44
CA VAL A 156 15.46 9.23 12.12
C VAL A 156 16.56 9.87 11.29
N ILE A 157 16.62 11.20 11.22
CA ILE A 157 17.69 11.96 10.57
C ILE A 157 18.07 13.20 11.40
N ASP A 158 19.27 13.71 11.18
CA ASP A 158 19.58 15.10 11.52
C ASP A 158 19.11 16.07 10.42
N ASP A 159 19.07 17.37 10.70
CA ASP A 159 18.61 18.40 9.78
C ASP A 159 19.70 19.05 8.91
N ARG A 160 20.92 18.49 8.85
CA ARG A 160 21.97 19.03 7.96
C ARG A 160 21.61 18.75 6.50
N LEU A 161 21.48 19.77 5.67
CA LEU A 161 21.11 19.64 4.25
C LEU A 161 22.29 20.01 3.33
N PRO A 162 22.45 19.33 2.18
CA PRO A 162 23.46 19.70 1.18
C PRO A 162 23.14 21.03 0.50
N VAL A 163 24.04 21.99 0.64
CA VAL A 163 23.95 23.35 0.11
C VAL A 163 25.13 23.63 -0.79
N LYS A 164 24.87 24.23 -1.95
CA LYS A 164 25.88 24.68 -2.90
C LYS A 164 25.59 26.11 -3.28
N ASP A 165 26.63 26.95 -3.25
CA ASP A 165 26.54 28.37 -3.61
C ASP A 165 25.46 29.16 -2.82
N GLY A 166 25.12 28.70 -1.61
CA GLY A 166 24.12 29.32 -0.73
C GLY A 166 22.69 28.79 -0.90
N GLU A 167 22.45 27.90 -1.87
CA GLU A 167 21.14 27.32 -2.15
C GLU A 167 21.10 25.81 -1.90
N LEU A 168 19.92 25.28 -1.53
CA LEU A 168 19.71 23.85 -1.37
C LEU A 168 19.95 23.12 -2.69
N MET A 169 20.74 22.04 -2.64
CA MET A 169 21.12 21.30 -3.85
C MET A 169 20.00 20.41 -4.40
N PHE A 170 19.09 19.98 -3.52
CA PHE A 170 18.02 19.01 -3.83
C PHE A 170 16.64 19.66 -3.60
N VAL A 171 15.62 18.88 -3.22
CA VAL A 171 14.27 19.43 -3.06
C VAL A 171 14.23 20.58 -2.06
N HIS A 172 13.43 21.60 -2.39
CA HIS A 172 13.20 22.77 -1.55
C HIS A 172 11.80 23.32 -1.79
N SER A 173 11.30 24.11 -0.83
CA SER A 173 10.05 24.85 -0.96
C SER A 173 10.27 26.15 -1.73
N ALA A 174 9.28 26.55 -2.53
CA ALA A 174 9.27 27.84 -3.22
C ALA A 174 9.24 29.03 -2.24
N GLU A 175 8.74 28.84 -1.02
CA GLU A 175 8.71 29.89 0.02
C GLU A 175 10.08 30.12 0.69
N GLY A 176 11.00 29.15 0.58
CA GLY A 176 12.38 29.24 1.09
C GLY A 176 12.56 29.16 2.60
N CYS A 177 11.48 29.16 3.40
CA CYS A 177 11.54 29.02 4.86
C CYS A 177 10.97 27.69 5.39
N GLU A 178 10.51 26.81 4.52
CA GLU A 178 9.90 25.53 4.86
C GLU A 178 10.78 24.35 4.42
N PHE A 179 10.98 23.38 5.31
CA PHE A 179 12.03 22.36 5.16
C PHE A 179 11.56 20.90 5.30
N TRP A 180 10.26 20.62 5.53
CA TRP A 180 9.79 19.24 5.67
C TRP A 180 10.07 18.39 4.43
N SER A 181 9.91 18.94 3.21
CA SER A 181 10.12 18.23 1.95
C SER A 181 11.60 17.85 1.76
N ALA A 182 12.52 18.78 2.06
CA ALA A 182 13.97 18.56 2.04
C ALA A 182 14.42 17.49 3.03
N LEU A 183 13.84 17.50 4.22
CA LEU A 183 14.12 16.50 5.26
C LEU A 183 13.52 15.13 4.93
N LEU A 184 12.33 15.09 4.32
CA LEU A 184 11.70 13.85 3.87
C LEU A 184 12.55 13.17 2.79
N GLU A 185 13.01 13.92 1.79
CA GLU A 185 13.91 13.42 0.74
C GLU A 185 15.21 12.89 1.34
N LYS A 186 15.79 13.59 2.34
CA LYS A 186 16.97 13.12 3.07
C LYS A 186 16.73 11.78 3.78
N ALA A 187 15.61 11.64 4.49
CA ALA A 187 15.27 10.41 5.18
C ALA A 187 15.12 9.24 4.19
N TYR A 188 14.50 9.51 3.05
CA TYR A 188 14.37 8.52 1.98
C TYR A 188 15.71 8.18 1.30
N ALA A 189 16.60 9.17 1.14
CA ALA A 189 17.98 8.97 0.67
C ALA A 189 18.76 8.08 1.63
N LYS A 190 18.63 8.32 2.94
CA LYS A 190 19.23 7.48 3.99
C LYS A 190 18.71 6.04 3.93
N LEU A 191 17.40 5.85 3.80
CA LEU A 191 16.79 4.52 3.69
C LEU A 191 17.34 3.72 2.51
N ASN A 192 17.61 4.40 1.39
CA ASN A 192 18.19 3.83 0.16
C ASN A 192 19.73 3.83 0.12
N GLY A 193 20.39 4.49 1.08
CA GLY A 193 21.82 4.53 1.31
C GLY A 193 22.54 5.82 0.86
N SER A 194 22.04 6.57 -0.12
CA SER A 194 22.57 7.88 -0.54
C SER A 194 21.57 8.61 -1.44
N TYR A 195 21.73 9.93 -1.59
CA TYR A 195 20.94 10.73 -2.54
C TYR A 195 21.02 10.20 -3.98
N GLU A 196 22.21 9.85 -4.47
CA GLU A 196 22.36 9.29 -5.82
C GLU A 196 21.60 7.97 -6.05
N ALA A 197 21.30 7.22 -4.98
CA ALA A 197 20.51 5.99 -5.11
C ALA A 197 19.04 6.27 -5.49
N LEU A 198 18.56 7.50 -5.28
CA LEU A 198 17.22 7.96 -5.65
C LEU A 198 17.12 8.32 -7.13
N SER A 199 18.23 8.58 -7.82
CA SER A 199 18.24 8.96 -9.23
C SER A 199 17.64 7.86 -10.11
N GLY A 200 16.57 8.16 -10.85
CA GLY A 200 15.87 7.21 -11.71
C GLY A 200 15.02 6.18 -10.95
N GLY A 201 13.70 6.27 -11.13
CA GLY A 201 12.68 5.42 -10.52
C GLY A 201 11.31 5.63 -11.15
N SER A 202 10.32 4.86 -10.71
CA SER A 202 8.91 5.09 -11.04
C SER A 202 8.16 5.70 -9.86
N THR A 203 7.18 6.56 -10.14
CA THR A 203 6.31 7.19 -9.14
C THR A 203 5.61 6.15 -8.26
N THR A 204 5.29 4.98 -8.83
CA THR A 204 4.71 3.83 -8.12
C THR A 204 5.53 3.41 -6.90
N GLU A 205 6.86 3.46 -6.98
CA GLU A 205 7.74 3.10 -5.87
C GLU A 205 7.54 4.06 -4.68
N GLY A 206 7.37 5.35 -4.98
CA GLY A 206 7.12 6.38 -3.96
C GLY A 206 5.72 6.24 -3.37
N PHE A 207 4.71 6.01 -4.21
CA PHE A 207 3.35 5.79 -3.74
C PHE A 207 3.25 4.59 -2.80
N GLU A 208 3.87 3.47 -3.15
CA GLU A 208 3.91 2.27 -2.30
C GLU A 208 4.62 2.53 -0.98
N ASP A 209 5.76 3.23 -1.01
CA ASP A 209 6.52 3.52 0.22
C ASP A 209 5.85 4.58 1.11
N PHE A 210 4.95 5.39 0.57
CA PHE A 210 4.18 6.38 1.34
C PHE A 210 2.83 5.88 1.83
N THR A 211 2.29 4.82 1.24
CA THR A 211 0.91 4.38 1.52
C THR A 211 0.79 2.93 1.97
N GLY A 212 1.76 2.08 1.63
CA GLY A 212 1.61 0.62 1.69
C GLY A 212 0.62 0.05 0.69
N GLY A 213 0.09 0.88 -0.19
CA GLY A 213 -0.90 0.55 -1.20
C GLY A 213 -0.38 -0.35 -2.31
N VAL A 214 -1.22 -0.53 -3.32
CA VAL A 214 -0.90 -1.29 -4.52
C VAL A 214 -1.08 -0.44 -5.75
N SER A 215 -0.06 -0.41 -6.59
CA SER A 215 -0.05 0.39 -7.80
C SER A 215 -0.61 -0.38 -8.99
N GLU A 216 -1.45 0.26 -9.79
CA GLU A 216 -1.90 -0.22 -11.10
C GLU A 216 -1.37 0.74 -12.18
N MET A 217 -0.91 0.19 -13.31
CA MET A 217 -0.42 0.97 -14.45
C MET A 217 -1.35 0.80 -15.65
N TYR A 218 -1.73 1.93 -16.27
CA TYR A 218 -2.55 1.98 -17.47
C TYR A 218 -1.77 2.59 -18.64
N GLU A 219 -1.74 1.90 -19.78
CA GLU A 219 -1.18 2.43 -21.03
C GLU A 219 -2.19 3.36 -21.71
N LEU A 220 -1.87 4.65 -21.79
CA LEU A 220 -2.79 5.68 -22.31
C LEU A 220 -2.98 5.62 -23.83
N ARG A 221 -2.14 4.88 -24.54
CA ARG A 221 -2.33 4.55 -25.97
C ARG A 221 -3.45 3.56 -26.21
N LYS A 222 -3.78 2.74 -25.19
CA LYS A 222 -4.86 1.74 -25.21
C LYS A 222 -5.65 1.82 -23.90
N PRO A 223 -6.27 2.98 -23.61
CA PRO A 223 -6.93 3.18 -22.33
C PRO A 223 -8.24 2.37 -22.29
N PRO A 224 -8.66 1.89 -21.10
CA PRO A 224 -10.01 1.35 -20.94
C PRO A 224 -11.05 2.44 -21.23
N LYS A 225 -12.21 2.06 -21.77
CA LYS A 225 -13.28 3.02 -22.15
C LYS A 225 -13.73 3.90 -20.98
N ASP A 226 -13.65 3.35 -19.78
CA ASP A 226 -14.09 4.00 -18.53
C ASP A 226 -12.96 4.70 -17.77
N LEU A 227 -11.79 4.93 -18.38
CA LEU A 227 -10.61 5.48 -17.68
C LEU A 227 -10.90 6.79 -16.95
N TYR A 228 -11.71 7.67 -17.52
CA TYR A 228 -12.11 8.93 -16.87
C TYR A 228 -12.85 8.69 -15.55
N ARG A 229 -13.75 7.70 -15.52
CA ARG A 229 -14.51 7.31 -14.33
C ARG A 229 -13.61 6.62 -13.29
N ILE A 230 -12.64 5.83 -13.75
CA ILE A 230 -11.63 5.20 -12.88
C ILE A 230 -10.80 6.28 -12.17
N ILE A 231 -10.30 7.27 -12.91
CA ILE A 231 -9.55 8.40 -12.34
C ILE A 231 -10.40 9.21 -11.36
N ALA A 232 -11.66 9.52 -11.71
CA ALA A 232 -12.56 10.25 -10.84
C ALA A 232 -12.75 9.54 -9.49
N LYS A 233 -13.08 8.24 -9.54
CA LYS A 233 -13.25 7.42 -8.33
C LYS A 233 -11.95 7.30 -7.54
N ALA A 234 -10.80 7.19 -8.21
CA ALA A 234 -9.51 7.11 -7.54
C ALA A 234 -9.20 8.42 -6.77
N LEU A 235 -9.42 9.58 -7.38
CA LEU A 235 -9.24 10.88 -6.72
C LEU A 235 -10.23 11.07 -5.55
N GLU A 236 -11.49 10.68 -5.71
CA GLU A 236 -12.52 10.73 -4.65
C GLU A 236 -12.15 9.85 -3.44
N ARG A 237 -11.51 8.70 -3.69
CA ARG A 237 -11.01 7.78 -2.66
C ARG A 237 -9.67 8.22 -2.06
N GLY A 238 -9.09 9.31 -2.53
CA GLY A 238 -7.77 9.77 -2.09
C GLY A 238 -6.61 8.87 -2.55
N SER A 239 -6.81 8.03 -3.57
CA SER A 239 -5.72 7.30 -4.24
C SER A 239 -4.69 8.30 -4.79
N LEU A 240 -3.43 7.87 -4.85
CA LEU A 240 -2.36 8.69 -5.41
C LEU A 240 -2.22 8.41 -6.90
N LEU A 241 -2.25 9.46 -7.73
CA LEU A 241 -2.16 9.33 -9.18
C LEU A 241 -0.91 10.03 -9.70
N GLY A 242 -0.23 9.36 -10.63
CA GLY A 242 0.92 9.87 -11.37
C GLY A 242 0.76 9.59 -12.86
N CYS A 243 1.40 10.39 -13.70
CA CYS A 243 1.45 10.15 -15.14
C CYS A 243 2.84 10.49 -15.69
N SER A 244 3.18 9.88 -16.83
CA SER A 244 4.49 10.11 -17.44
C SER A 244 4.45 9.99 -18.97
N ILE A 245 5.45 10.59 -19.59
CA ILE A 245 5.65 10.58 -21.04
C ILE A 245 6.87 9.72 -21.36
N ASP A 246 6.66 8.63 -22.09
CA ASP A 246 7.75 7.71 -22.47
C ASP A 246 8.77 8.41 -23.38
N ILE A 247 10.05 8.10 -23.14
CA ILE A 247 11.16 8.52 -24.00
C ILE A 247 11.40 7.51 -25.11
N THR A 248 11.75 7.99 -26.30
CA THR A 248 12.15 7.15 -27.44
C THR A 248 13.65 6.86 -27.45
N SER A 249 14.44 7.71 -26.81
CA SER A 249 15.89 7.62 -26.71
C SER A 249 16.36 8.17 -25.36
N ALA A 250 17.51 7.71 -24.86
CA ALA A 250 18.12 8.26 -23.65
C ALA A 250 18.44 9.76 -23.76
N PHE A 251 18.63 10.27 -24.99
CA PHE A 251 18.81 11.71 -25.26
C PHE A 251 17.52 12.54 -25.08
N ASP A 252 16.36 11.89 -25.04
CA ASP A 252 15.07 12.56 -24.79
C ASP A 252 14.74 12.66 -23.30
N MET A 253 15.60 12.16 -22.41
CA MET A 253 15.41 12.25 -20.96
C MET A 253 15.39 13.72 -20.51
N GLU A 254 14.31 14.11 -19.84
CA GLU A 254 14.03 15.49 -19.41
C GLU A 254 13.97 16.51 -20.57
N ALA A 255 13.76 16.04 -21.81
CA ALA A 255 13.60 16.91 -22.96
C ALA A 255 12.25 17.64 -22.94
N VAL A 256 12.28 18.97 -23.01
CA VAL A 256 11.08 19.81 -23.08
C VAL A 256 10.54 19.83 -24.52
N THR A 257 9.29 19.44 -24.68
CA THR A 257 8.55 19.48 -25.95
C THR A 257 8.20 20.92 -26.34
N PHE A 258 7.80 21.13 -27.60
CA PHE A 258 7.32 22.43 -28.08
C PHE A 258 6.13 22.98 -27.25
N LYS A 259 5.32 22.10 -26.66
CA LYS A 259 4.19 22.49 -25.79
C LYS A 259 4.56 22.56 -24.30
N LYS A 260 5.86 22.63 -23.99
CA LYS A 260 6.44 22.70 -22.64
C LYS A 260 6.13 21.50 -21.72
N LEU A 261 5.78 20.34 -22.27
CA LEU A 261 5.79 19.08 -21.50
C LEU A 261 7.19 18.46 -21.52
N VAL A 262 7.61 17.86 -20.42
CA VAL A 262 8.91 17.23 -20.22
C VAL A 262 8.78 15.72 -20.43
N LYS A 263 9.64 15.15 -21.27
CA LYS A 263 9.66 13.69 -21.51
C LYS A 263 10.51 12.97 -20.47
N GLY A 264 10.16 11.71 -20.16
CA GLY A 264 10.91 10.90 -19.19
C GLY A 264 10.84 11.44 -17.76
N HIS A 265 9.77 12.18 -17.48
CA HIS A 265 9.54 12.90 -16.23
C HIS A 265 8.19 12.47 -15.64
N ALA A 266 8.12 12.42 -14.32
CA ALA A 266 6.91 12.05 -13.58
C ALA A 266 6.10 13.30 -13.26
N TYR A 267 4.79 13.23 -13.51
CA TYR A 267 3.81 14.26 -13.20
C TYR A 267 2.79 13.72 -12.21
N SER A 268 2.21 14.60 -11.39
CA SER A 268 1.11 14.24 -10.49
C SER A 268 -0.22 14.61 -11.13
N VAL A 269 -1.23 13.73 -11.03
CA VAL A 269 -2.61 14.08 -11.41
C VAL A 269 -3.32 14.58 -10.16
N THR A 270 -3.66 15.87 -10.14
CA THR A 270 -4.14 16.55 -8.92
C THR A 270 -5.63 16.87 -8.96
N GLY A 271 -6.33 16.59 -10.06
CA GLY A 271 -7.75 16.87 -10.17
C GLY A 271 -8.37 16.46 -11.49
N LEU A 272 -9.69 16.31 -11.47
CA LEU A 272 -10.52 16.00 -12.63
C LEU A 272 -11.80 16.82 -12.53
N ARG A 273 -12.20 17.50 -13.62
CA ARG A 273 -13.42 18.31 -13.62
C ARG A 273 -14.06 18.33 -14.99
N GLN A 274 -15.39 18.30 -15.02
CA GLN A 274 -16.16 18.46 -16.24
C GLN A 274 -16.77 19.86 -16.25
N VAL A 275 -16.54 20.62 -17.31
CA VAL A 275 -17.05 21.99 -17.47
C VAL A 275 -17.91 22.11 -18.72
N LEU A 276 -18.82 23.07 -18.73
CA LEU A 276 -19.62 23.38 -19.92
C LEU A 276 -18.85 24.39 -20.80
N TYR A 277 -18.19 23.94 -21.84
CA TYR A 277 -17.50 24.79 -22.80
C TYR A 277 -18.35 24.94 -24.07
N ARG A 278 -18.83 26.16 -24.36
CA ARG A 278 -19.67 26.45 -25.54
C ARG A 278 -20.88 25.49 -25.68
N SER A 279 -21.60 25.29 -24.57
CA SER A 279 -22.76 24.39 -24.48
C SER A 279 -22.47 22.91 -24.72
N ARG A 280 -21.20 22.49 -24.63
CA ARG A 280 -20.79 21.08 -24.68
C ARG A 280 -20.04 20.72 -23.39
N PRO A 281 -20.25 19.51 -22.85
CA PRO A 281 -19.46 19.03 -21.74
C PRO A 281 -18.03 18.74 -22.21
N GLU A 282 -17.05 19.44 -21.62
CA GLU A 282 -15.63 19.21 -21.83
C GLU A 282 -15.02 18.60 -20.56
N LYS A 283 -14.22 17.55 -20.73
CA LYS A 283 -13.56 16.84 -19.64
C LYS A 283 -12.14 17.36 -19.48
N LEU A 284 -11.83 17.90 -18.30
CA LEU A 284 -10.54 18.48 -17.97
C LEU A 284 -9.84 17.65 -16.90
N ILE A 285 -8.52 17.57 -17.01
CA ILE A 285 -7.62 16.94 -16.05
C ILE A 285 -6.57 17.96 -15.62
N ARG A 286 -6.29 18.00 -14.31
CA ARG A 286 -5.29 18.87 -13.71
C ARG A 286 -4.03 18.06 -13.42
N ILE A 287 -2.91 18.58 -13.91
CA ILE A 287 -1.62 17.91 -13.83
C ILE A 287 -0.63 18.89 -13.21
N ARG A 288 0.26 18.36 -12.37
CA ARG A 288 1.33 19.13 -11.74
C ARG A 288 2.70 18.60 -12.16
N ASN A 289 3.56 19.53 -12.55
CA ASN A 289 5.00 19.34 -12.72
C ASN A 289 5.73 19.53 -11.37
N PRO A 290 6.40 18.50 -10.84
CA PRO A 290 7.22 18.59 -9.62
C PRO A 290 8.40 19.56 -9.67
N TRP A 291 8.75 20.11 -10.85
CA TRP A 291 9.71 21.21 -10.94
C TRP A 291 9.21 22.50 -10.31
N GLY A 292 7.90 22.63 -10.06
CA GLY A 292 7.30 23.88 -9.59
C GLY A 292 7.25 24.98 -10.66
N GLN A 293 7.58 24.63 -11.91
CA GLN A 293 7.67 25.51 -13.06
C GLN A 293 7.57 24.69 -14.36
N VAL A 294 7.54 25.36 -15.51
CA VAL A 294 7.42 24.78 -16.85
C VAL A 294 6.07 24.10 -17.03
N GLU A 295 5.12 24.92 -17.47
CA GLU A 295 3.71 24.54 -17.66
C GLU A 295 3.30 24.37 -19.13
N TRP A 296 2.24 23.59 -19.32
CA TRP A 296 1.56 23.38 -20.60
C TRP A 296 1.15 24.71 -21.26
N THR A 297 1.46 24.86 -22.57
CA THR A 297 1.13 26.08 -23.33
C THR A 297 -0.04 25.91 -24.32
N GLY A 298 -0.71 24.76 -24.30
CA GLY A 298 -1.85 24.51 -25.18
C GLY A 298 -3.19 25.00 -24.60
N ALA A 299 -4.28 24.47 -25.15
CA ALA A 299 -5.63 24.76 -24.66
C ALA A 299 -5.77 24.41 -23.17
N TRP A 300 -6.45 25.30 -22.43
CA TRP A 300 -6.66 25.24 -20.98
C TRP A 300 -5.43 25.51 -20.10
N SER A 301 -4.31 25.95 -20.70
CA SER A 301 -3.21 26.56 -19.96
C SER A 301 -3.66 27.80 -19.16
N ASP A 302 -2.88 28.24 -18.18
CA ASP A 302 -3.21 29.38 -17.31
C ASP A 302 -3.61 30.65 -18.05
N ASN A 303 -2.97 30.89 -19.20
CA ASN A 303 -3.19 32.05 -20.06
C ASN A 303 -4.11 31.78 -21.27
N SER A 304 -4.76 30.61 -21.32
CA SER A 304 -5.59 30.18 -22.44
C SER A 304 -6.86 31.03 -22.57
N SER A 305 -7.26 31.34 -23.81
CA SER A 305 -8.47 32.10 -24.10
C SER A 305 -9.77 31.33 -23.80
N GLU A 306 -9.68 30.01 -23.71
CA GLU A 306 -10.75 29.04 -23.52
C GLU A 306 -11.46 29.26 -22.17
N TRP A 307 -10.74 29.71 -21.15
CA TRP A 307 -11.27 30.13 -19.86
C TRP A 307 -12.31 31.27 -19.95
N ASN A 308 -12.28 32.07 -21.01
CA ASN A 308 -13.26 33.15 -21.20
C ASN A 308 -14.64 32.64 -21.65
N SER A 309 -14.75 31.38 -22.04
CA SER A 309 -16.00 30.77 -22.57
C SER A 309 -16.68 29.81 -21.60
N ILE A 310 -16.23 29.74 -20.35
CA ILE A 310 -16.86 28.97 -19.27
C ILE A 310 -17.55 29.91 -18.27
N GLU A 311 -18.36 29.35 -17.37
CA GLU A 311 -19.00 30.12 -16.30
C GLU A 311 -17.95 30.78 -15.38
N SER A 312 -18.25 32.00 -14.90
CA SER A 312 -17.33 32.78 -14.06
C SER A 312 -17.02 32.09 -12.73
N SER A 313 -17.98 31.37 -12.16
CA SER A 313 -17.84 30.56 -10.94
C SER A 313 -16.83 29.42 -11.11
N ASP A 314 -16.93 28.66 -12.21
CA ASP A 314 -15.97 27.60 -12.52
C ASP A 314 -14.59 28.18 -12.83
N ARG A 315 -14.53 29.31 -13.54
CA ARG A 315 -13.27 29.99 -13.84
C ARG A 315 -12.53 30.44 -12.59
N GLU A 316 -13.21 31.10 -11.65
CA GLU A 316 -12.59 31.58 -10.41
C GLU A 316 -12.09 30.43 -9.52
N ASN A 317 -12.74 29.27 -9.56
CA ASN A 317 -12.34 28.10 -8.79
C ASN A 317 -11.22 27.28 -9.45
N MET A 318 -11.11 27.30 -10.79
CA MET A 318 -10.21 26.41 -11.53
C MET A 318 -8.98 27.13 -12.09
N GLN A 319 -9.11 28.39 -12.50
CA GLN A 319 -8.02 29.14 -13.11
C GLN A 319 -7.11 29.71 -12.02
N CYS A 320 -5.96 29.08 -11.84
CA CYS A 320 -4.80 29.77 -11.27
C CYS A 320 -4.05 30.49 -12.40
N ARG A 321 -3.40 31.60 -12.11
CA ARG A 321 -2.45 32.26 -13.03
C ARG A 321 -1.14 32.44 -12.30
N LYS A 322 -0.46 31.34 -12.05
CA LYS A 322 0.79 31.30 -11.29
C LYS A 322 1.69 30.29 -11.97
N GLU A 323 2.96 30.65 -12.16
CA GLU A 323 3.96 29.67 -12.58
C GLU A 323 4.31 28.83 -11.34
N ASP A 324 3.48 27.83 -11.06
CA ASP A 324 3.65 26.91 -9.95
C ASP A 324 3.86 25.47 -10.43
N GLY A 325 3.78 25.22 -11.73
CA GLY A 325 3.92 23.90 -12.36
C GLY A 325 2.60 23.15 -12.51
N GLU A 326 1.48 23.65 -12.00
CA GLU A 326 0.15 23.07 -12.14
C GLU A 326 -0.59 23.67 -13.35
N PHE A 327 -1.24 22.81 -14.14
CA PHE A 327 -2.02 23.25 -15.29
C PHE A 327 -3.20 22.34 -15.57
N TRP A 328 -4.21 22.88 -16.24
CA TRP A 328 -5.32 22.10 -16.80
C TRP A 328 -5.07 21.76 -18.26
N MET A 329 -5.58 20.60 -18.68
CA MET A 329 -5.67 20.25 -20.10
C MET A 329 -6.93 19.42 -20.38
N SER A 330 -7.33 19.37 -21.65
CA SER A 330 -8.39 18.47 -22.10
C SER A 330 -7.96 17.01 -21.92
N PHE A 331 -8.88 16.18 -21.44
CA PHE A 331 -8.66 14.75 -21.25
C PHE A 331 -8.25 14.05 -22.57
N GLN A 332 -8.76 14.50 -23.70
CA GLN A 332 -8.38 13.95 -25.00
C GLN A 332 -6.93 14.26 -25.35
N GLU A 333 -6.46 15.45 -24.99
CA GLU A 333 -5.06 15.84 -25.21
C GLU A 333 -4.14 15.13 -24.22
N PHE A 334 -4.59 14.89 -22.99
CA PHE A 334 -3.89 14.03 -22.03
C PHE A 334 -3.61 12.63 -22.59
N LEU A 335 -4.62 11.95 -23.12
CA LEU A 335 -4.46 10.63 -23.76
C LEU A 335 -3.49 10.64 -24.96
N ARG A 336 -3.35 11.78 -25.63
CA ARG A 336 -2.49 11.93 -26.80
C ARG A 336 -1.04 12.24 -26.45
N GLN A 337 -0.83 13.05 -25.40
CA GLN A 337 0.51 13.52 -25.02
C GLN A 337 1.20 12.60 -24.02
N PHE A 338 0.44 12.00 -23.10
CA PHE A 338 0.97 11.11 -22.06
C PHE A 338 0.95 9.65 -22.50
N SER A 339 1.92 8.87 -22.00
CA SER A 339 2.06 7.45 -22.36
C SER A 339 1.47 6.54 -21.29
N ARG A 340 1.65 6.89 -20.01
CA ARG A 340 1.31 6.03 -18.87
C ARG A 340 0.60 6.81 -17.78
N LEU A 341 -0.33 6.13 -17.12
CA LEU A 341 -0.98 6.57 -15.89
C LEU A 341 -0.74 5.50 -14.82
N GLU A 342 -0.34 5.93 -13.64
CA GLU A 342 -0.05 5.11 -12.48
C GLU A 342 -1.05 5.51 -11.37
N ILE A 343 -1.78 4.55 -10.83
CA ILE A 343 -2.75 4.76 -9.76
C ILE A 343 -2.37 3.87 -8.59
N CYS A 344 -2.05 4.44 -7.44
CA CYS A 344 -1.83 3.68 -6.21
C CYS A 344 -3.12 3.65 -5.40
N ASN A 345 -3.74 2.48 -5.36
CA ASN A 345 -4.92 2.21 -4.56
C ASN A 345 -4.50 1.88 -3.13
N LEU A 346 -5.19 2.51 -2.19
CA LEU A 346 -4.98 2.36 -0.77
C LEU A 346 -5.54 1.01 -0.31
N THR A 347 -4.78 0.28 0.50
CA THR A 347 -5.24 -0.96 1.16
C THR A 347 -6.14 -0.61 2.35
N ALA A 348 -6.80 -1.62 2.95
CA ALA A 348 -7.67 -1.43 4.12
C ALA A 348 -7.01 -0.62 5.24
N ASP A 349 -5.70 -0.78 5.44
CA ASP A 349 -4.93 -0.02 6.44
C ASP A 349 -4.95 1.50 6.19
N ALA A 350 -5.09 1.95 4.95
CA ALA A 350 -4.84 3.34 4.53
C ALA A 350 -6.08 4.27 4.55
N LEU A 351 -7.29 3.73 4.62
CA LEU A 351 -8.55 4.50 4.65
C LEU A 351 -9.48 3.93 5.73
N SER A 352 -9.51 4.54 6.91
CA SER A 352 -10.41 4.16 8.02
C SER A 352 -11.84 4.70 7.87
N GLU A 353 -12.14 5.44 6.79
CA GLU A 353 -13.41 6.14 6.61
C GLU A 353 -13.75 6.20 5.12
N ASP A 354 -14.22 5.10 4.54
CA ASP A 354 -15.46 5.06 3.77
C ASP A 354 -15.63 3.76 2.96
N THR A 355 -16.88 3.33 2.91
CA THR A 355 -17.41 2.15 2.24
C THR A 355 -17.03 2.06 0.76
N LEU A 356 -16.44 0.94 0.32
CA LEU A 356 -16.77 0.12 -0.86
C LEU A 356 -15.56 -0.75 -1.27
N SER A 357 -15.69 -2.07 -1.10
CA SER A 357 -14.74 -3.13 -1.50
C SER A 357 -13.43 -3.14 -0.71
N PHE A 358 -13.41 -3.92 0.38
CA PHE A 358 -12.18 -4.26 1.08
C PHE A 358 -11.43 -5.32 0.28
N TRP A 359 -10.20 -5.01 -0.12
CA TRP A 359 -9.30 -5.99 -0.70
C TRP A 359 -8.70 -6.84 0.43
N ASN A 360 -9.04 -8.13 0.47
CA ASN A 360 -8.33 -9.08 1.34
C ASN A 360 -6.93 -9.30 0.78
N THR A 361 -5.91 -9.15 1.62
CA THR A 361 -4.49 -9.16 1.20
C THR A 361 -3.75 -10.34 1.80
N VAL A 362 -3.28 -11.24 0.95
CA VAL A 362 -2.37 -12.32 1.35
C VAL A 362 -0.95 -11.96 0.93
N LYS A 363 -0.02 -11.96 1.88
CA LYS A 363 1.40 -11.65 1.68
C LYS A 363 2.26 -12.90 1.79
N PHE A 364 3.11 -13.12 0.80
CA PHE A 364 4.14 -14.16 0.81
C PHE A 364 5.53 -13.55 0.67
N GLU A 365 6.46 -13.98 1.52
CA GLU A 365 7.87 -13.61 1.41
C GLU A 365 8.67 -14.74 0.74
N GLY A 366 9.51 -14.38 -0.22
CA GLY A 366 10.30 -15.36 -0.97
C GLY A 366 11.68 -14.85 -1.38
N SER A 367 12.50 -15.76 -1.90
CA SER A 367 13.89 -15.48 -2.26
C SER A 367 14.32 -16.29 -3.48
N TRP A 368 14.91 -15.64 -4.47
CA TRP A 368 15.66 -16.28 -5.55
C TRP A 368 17.13 -16.38 -5.16
N ARG A 369 17.66 -17.61 -5.22
CA ARG A 369 19.06 -17.95 -4.90
C ARG A 369 19.68 -18.79 -6.00
N LYS A 370 20.83 -18.38 -6.50
CA LYS A 370 21.59 -19.03 -7.56
C LYS A 370 21.92 -20.46 -7.16
N GLY A 371 21.63 -21.39 -8.08
CA GLY A 371 21.83 -22.83 -7.85
C GLY A 371 20.75 -23.52 -7.01
N SER A 372 19.74 -22.79 -6.53
CA SER A 372 18.63 -23.36 -5.76
C SER A 372 17.27 -22.92 -6.30
N THR A 373 16.84 -21.68 -6.02
CA THR A 373 15.49 -21.17 -6.31
C THR A 373 15.43 -20.15 -7.45
N ALA A 374 16.58 -19.72 -8.00
CA ALA A 374 16.65 -18.76 -9.10
C ALA A 374 16.49 -19.46 -10.47
N GLY A 375 15.26 -19.89 -10.79
CA GLY A 375 14.95 -20.72 -11.95
C GLY A 375 14.82 -20.00 -13.30
N GLY A 376 14.66 -18.68 -13.30
CA GLY A 376 14.36 -17.89 -14.50
C GLY A 376 12.92 -18.10 -14.98
N CYS A 377 12.52 -17.44 -16.07
CA CYS A 377 11.16 -17.49 -16.60
C CYS A 377 10.86 -18.79 -17.40
N ARG A 378 9.63 -18.92 -17.93
CA ARG A 378 9.17 -20.10 -18.67
C ARG A 378 10.03 -20.44 -19.91
N ASN A 379 10.77 -19.47 -20.45
CA ASN A 379 11.73 -19.70 -21.54
C ASN A 379 12.89 -20.63 -21.14
N HIS A 380 13.07 -20.87 -19.83
CA HIS A 380 14.07 -21.73 -19.24
C HIS A 380 13.42 -22.97 -18.59
N PRO A 381 12.80 -23.89 -19.35
CA PRO A 381 11.98 -24.98 -18.80
C PRO A 381 12.77 -25.98 -17.94
N ASN A 382 14.08 -26.05 -18.11
CA ASN A 382 14.96 -26.91 -17.31
C ASN A 382 15.05 -26.47 -15.84
N THR A 383 14.89 -25.17 -15.60
CA THR A 383 15.10 -24.54 -14.28
C THR A 383 13.85 -23.83 -13.77
N PHE A 384 12.87 -23.46 -14.61
CA PHE A 384 11.66 -22.72 -14.20
C PHE A 384 10.92 -23.34 -13.01
N TRP A 385 10.83 -24.67 -12.95
CA TRP A 385 10.10 -25.38 -11.91
C TRP A 385 10.71 -25.23 -10.51
N ILE A 386 11.99 -24.84 -10.40
CA ILE A 386 12.68 -24.67 -9.10
C ILE A 386 12.35 -23.33 -8.41
N ASN A 387 11.70 -22.40 -9.12
CA ASN A 387 11.24 -21.16 -8.52
C ASN A 387 10.26 -21.43 -7.38
N PRO A 388 10.14 -20.53 -6.38
CA PRO A 388 9.11 -20.62 -5.37
C PRO A 388 7.70 -20.72 -5.97
N GLN A 389 6.82 -21.48 -5.34
CA GLN A 389 5.47 -21.77 -5.83
C GLN A 389 4.48 -21.46 -4.71
N PHE A 390 3.52 -20.57 -4.96
CA PHE A 390 2.53 -20.13 -3.97
C PHE A 390 1.13 -20.53 -4.41
N LYS A 391 0.40 -21.21 -3.53
CA LYS A 391 -1.00 -21.58 -3.77
C LYS A 391 -1.90 -20.40 -3.42
N VAL A 392 -2.82 -20.07 -4.31
CA VAL A 392 -3.88 -19.09 -4.15
C VAL A 392 -5.20 -19.81 -4.38
N THR A 393 -6.23 -19.50 -3.60
CA THR A 393 -7.57 -20.09 -3.75
C THR A 393 -8.57 -18.97 -3.96
N LEU A 394 -9.34 -19.05 -5.04
CA LEU A 394 -10.40 -18.11 -5.38
C LEU A 394 -11.73 -18.79 -5.09
N LEU A 395 -12.48 -18.28 -4.12
CA LEU A 395 -13.65 -18.95 -3.56
C LEU A 395 -14.98 -18.43 -4.09
N GLU A 396 -15.12 -17.11 -4.29
CA GLU A 396 -16.40 -16.47 -4.62
C GLU A 396 -16.31 -15.59 -5.88
N GLU A 397 -17.35 -15.68 -6.71
CA GLU A 397 -17.57 -14.86 -7.91
C GLU A 397 -17.79 -13.38 -7.55
N ASP A 398 -17.42 -12.45 -8.42
CA ASP A 398 -17.64 -11.02 -8.19
C ASP A 398 -19.16 -10.69 -8.17
N ASP A 399 -19.61 -9.81 -7.27
CA ASP A 399 -21.03 -9.38 -7.18
C ASP A 399 -21.36 -8.27 -8.20
N ASP A 400 -20.99 -8.43 -9.48
CA ASP A 400 -21.34 -7.46 -10.53
C ASP A 400 -22.56 -7.95 -11.34
N PRO A 401 -23.76 -7.36 -11.15
CA PRO A 401 -24.97 -7.76 -11.85
C PRO A 401 -24.97 -7.43 -13.35
N GLU A 402 -23.97 -6.70 -13.87
CA GLU A 402 -23.80 -6.43 -15.30
C GLU A 402 -22.81 -7.37 -16.00
N ASP A 403 -22.16 -8.29 -15.29
CA ASP A 403 -21.16 -9.19 -15.85
C ASP A 403 -21.70 -10.62 -16.06
N ASP A 404 -21.73 -11.07 -17.32
CA ASP A 404 -22.21 -12.40 -17.70
C ASP A 404 -21.14 -13.51 -17.45
N GLU A 405 -19.90 -13.14 -17.08
CA GLU A 405 -18.80 -14.08 -16.82
C GLU A 405 -18.62 -14.41 -15.33
N VAL A 406 -18.72 -15.70 -15.00
CA VAL A 406 -18.37 -16.28 -13.69
C VAL A 406 -16.85 -16.16 -13.46
N ALA A 407 -16.42 -15.06 -12.85
CA ALA A 407 -15.02 -14.79 -12.57
C ALA A 407 -14.83 -14.12 -11.21
N CYS A 408 -13.67 -14.42 -10.60
CA CYS A 408 -13.16 -13.74 -9.42
C CYS A 408 -12.10 -12.72 -9.87
N SER A 409 -12.28 -11.47 -9.49
CA SER A 409 -11.30 -10.41 -9.70
C SER A 409 -10.28 -10.39 -8.55
N PHE A 410 -9.00 -10.47 -8.92
CA PHE A 410 -7.90 -10.40 -7.98
C PHE A 410 -6.70 -9.69 -8.60
N LEU A 411 -5.86 -9.12 -7.75
CA LEU A 411 -4.66 -8.38 -8.15
C LEU A 411 -3.44 -9.08 -7.57
N VAL A 412 -2.48 -9.41 -8.42
CA VAL A 412 -1.20 -10.01 -8.00
C VAL A 412 -0.11 -8.97 -8.18
N ALA A 413 0.64 -8.71 -7.11
CA ALA A 413 1.73 -7.75 -7.08
C ALA A 413 3.02 -8.41 -6.59
N LEU A 414 4.05 -8.42 -7.44
CA LEU A 414 5.37 -9.00 -7.15
C LEU A 414 6.41 -7.89 -7.02
N MET A 415 6.96 -7.72 -5.81
CA MET A 415 7.94 -6.67 -5.49
C MET A 415 9.32 -7.25 -5.16
N GLN A 416 10.40 -6.76 -5.77
CA GLN A 416 11.78 -7.11 -5.42
C GLN A 416 12.37 -6.19 -4.33
N LYS A 417 13.06 -6.76 -3.33
CA LYS A 417 13.56 -6.05 -2.15
C LYS A 417 14.94 -5.41 -2.33
N ASP A 418 15.14 -4.25 -1.68
CA ASP A 418 16.42 -3.59 -1.40
C ASP A 418 17.36 -3.29 -2.59
N ARG A 419 16.89 -3.36 -3.84
CA ARG A 419 17.76 -3.28 -5.04
C ARG A 419 18.52 -1.96 -5.15
N ARG A 420 17.93 -0.83 -4.75
CA ARG A 420 18.57 0.50 -4.80
C ARG A 420 19.86 0.58 -3.97
N ARG A 421 19.93 -0.14 -2.83
CA ARG A 421 21.12 -0.21 -1.97
C ARG A 421 22.31 -0.87 -2.67
N TYR A 422 22.06 -1.77 -3.61
CA TYR A 422 23.09 -2.49 -4.36
C TYR A 422 23.59 -1.72 -5.60
N ARG A 423 23.05 -0.54 -5.92
CA ARG A 423 23.53 0.30 -7.04
C ARG A 423 24.97 0.75 -6.86
N ARG A 424 25.43 0.94 -5.61
CA ARG A 424 26.85 1.16 -5.29
C ARG A 424 27.76 0.03 -5.77
N GLN A 425 27.23 -1.19 -5.88
CA GLN A 425 27.93 -2.39 -6.36
C GLN A 425 27.67 -2.66 -7.85
N GLY A 426 27.05 -1.71 -8.56
CA GLY A 426 26.71 -1.82 -9.98
C GLY A 426 25.53 -2.75 -10.29
N GLN A 427 24.72 -3.12 -9.28
CA GLN A 427 23.51 -3.90 -9.50
C GLN A 427 22.28 -2.98 -9.60
N ASP A 428 21.39 -3.25 -10.54
CA ASP A 428 20.13 -2.54 -10.69
C ASP A 428 18.92 -3.48 -10.54
N MET A 429 17.72 -2.98 -10.77
CA MET A 429 16.47 -3.77 -10.78
C MET A 429 16.58 -4.95 -11.74
N HIS A 430 16.18 -6.15 -11.29
CA HIS A 430 16.07 -7.29 -12.18
C HIS A 430 14.77 -7.21 -12.99
N THR A 431 14.77 -7.80 -14.17
CA THR A 431 13.54 -8.03 -14.92
C THR A 431 12.75 -9.14 -14.25
N ILE A 432 11.59 -8.82 -13.68
CA ILE A 432 10.75 -9.76 -12.91
C ILE A 432 9.37 -9.92 -13.53
N GLY A 433 8.69 -11.00 -13.16
CA GLY A 433 7.33 -11.31 -13.59
C GLY A 433 6.83 -12.59 -12.94
N PHE A 434 5.58 -12.95 -13.20
CA PHE A 434 4.99 -14.15 -12.63
C PHE A 434 4.09 -14.87 -13.63
N ALA A 435 3.89 -16.17 -13.42
CA ALA A 435 2.96 -16.99 -14.19
C ALA A 435 2.01 -17.73 -13.23
N ILE A 436 0.75 -17.84 -13.63
CA ILE A 436 -0.31 -18.49 -12.87
C ILE A 436 -0.76 -19.75 -13.61
N TYR A 437 -0.92 -20.84 -12.87
CA TYR A 437 -1.34 -22.14 -13.37
C TYR A 437 -2.56 -22.62 -12.60
N GLU A 438 -3.49 -23.25 -13.29
CA GLU A 438 -4.59 -23.94 -12.62
C GLU A 438 -4.06 -25.18 -11.89
N PHE A 439 -4.43 -25.32 -10.61
CA PHE A 439 -3.98 -26.37 -9.73
C PHE A 439 -5.15 -27.32 -9.43
N LYS A 440 -5.37 -28.33 -10.30
CA LYS A 440 -6.41 -29.36 -10.08
C LYS A 440 -5.79 -30.67 -9.62
N GLY A 441 -6.19 -31.14 -8.43
CA GLY A 441 -6.04 -32.54 -8.02
C GLY A 441 -4.63 -33.02 -7.64
N CYS A 442 -3.70 -32.12 -7.27
CA CYS A 442 -2.36 -32.50 -6.81
C CYS A 442 -2.22 -32.28 -5.29
N GLN A 443 -1.80 -33.32 -4.55
CA GLN A 443 -1.45 -33.21 -3.12
C GLN A 443 0.02 -32.79 -2.88
N SER A 444 0.82 -32.64 -3.95
CA SER A 444 2.25 -32.28 -3.82
C SER A 444 2.43 -30.80 -3.50
N VAL A 445 3.27 -30.53 -2.49
CA VAL A 445 3.64 -29.17 -2.04
C VAL A 445 4.46 -28.40 -3.09
N HIS A 446 5.07 -29.09 -4.06
CA HIS A 446 5.88 -28.45 -5.11
C HIS A 446 5.82 -29.23 -6.43
N LEU A 447 5.35 -28.57 -7.50
CA LEU A 447 5.21 -29.14 -8.83
C LEU A 447 6.57 -29.23 -9.53
N LYS A 448 6.79 -30.32 -10.27
CA LYS A 448 8.05 -30.62 -10.96
C LYS A 448 7.99 -30.22 -12.44
N LYS A 449 9.15 -30.29 -13.10
CA LYS A 449 9.35 -29.97 -14.52
C LYS A 449 8.23 -30.45 -15.44
N ASP A 450 7.82 -31.72 -15.32
CA ASP A 450 6.83 -32.34 -16.21
C ASP A 450 5.47 -31.65 -16.17
N PHE A 451 5.08 -31.07 -15.04
CA PHE A 451 3.83 -30.33 -14.92
C PHE A 451 3.84 -29.09 -15.82
N PHE A 452 4.89 -28.27 -15.72
CA PHE A 452 5.01 -27.01 -16.46
C PHE A 452 5.22 -27.20 -17.97
N LEU A 453 5.76 -28.36 -18.38
CA LEU A 453 5.85 -28.74 -19.79
C LEU A 453 4.49 -29.12 -20.39
N LYS A 454 3.61 -29.73 -19.58
CA LYS A 454 2.30 -30.23 -20.03
C LYS A 454 1.18 -29.20 -19.90
N HIS A 455 1.30 -28.24 -18.98
CA HIS A 455 0.25 -27.26 -18.69
C HIS A 455 0.61 -25.86 -19.19
N GLY A 456 -0.36 -25.20 -19.83
CA GLY A 456 -0.31 -23.77 -20.14
C GLY A 456 -0.55 -22.92 -18.90
N SER A 457 0.07 -21.74 -18.83
CA SER A 457 -0.31 -20.71 -17.83
C SER A 457 -1.71 -20.19 -18.15
N CYS A 458 -2.60 -20.14 -17.16
CA CYS A 458 -3.94 -19.55 -17.32
C CYS A 458 -3.90 -18.02 -17.29
N ALA A 459 -2.98 -17.45 -16.50
CA ALA A 459 -2.70 -16.03 -16.47
C ALA A 459 -1.20 -15.79 -16.24
N ARG A 460 -0.72 -14.58 -16.49
CA ARG A 460 0.66 -14.17 -16.29
C ARG A 460 0.76 -12.66 -16.22
N SER A 461 1.86 -12.14 -15.70
CA SER A 461 2.20 -10.74 -15.90
C SER A 461 2.30 -10.46 -17.40
N GLU A 462 1.75 -9.33 -17.86
CA GLU A 462 1.69 -9.00 -19.30
C GLU A 462 3.09 -8.97 -19.93
N THR A 463 4.03 -8.38 -19.20
CA THR A 463 5.44 -8.31 -19.58
C THR A 463 6.33 -8.60 -18.39
N PHE A 464 7.55 -9.06 -18.68
CA PHE A 464 8.63 -9.07 -17.71
C PHE A 464 9.34 -7.72 -17.81
N ILE A 465 9.30 -6.94 -16.74
CA ILE A 465 9.81 -5.57 -16.72
C ILE A 465 10.79 -5.38 -15.57
N ASN A 466 11.77 -4.49 -15.75
CA ASN A 466 12.79 -4.13 -14.79
C ASN A 466 12.31 -3.01 -13.83
N LEU A 467 11.13 -3.19 -13.24
CA LEU A 467 10.59 -2.31 -12.20
C LEU A 467 10.72 -2.95 -10.82
N ARG A 468 10.60 -2.14 -9.76
CA ARG A 468 10.58 -2.62 -8.39
C ARG A 468 9.40 -3.57 -8.12
N GLU A 469 8.23 -3.23 -8.62
CA GLU A 469 7.01 -4.04 -8.53
C GLU A 469 6.43 -4.29 -9.92
N VAL A 470 5.86 -5.48 -10.10
CA VAL A 470 5.03 -5.84 -11.25
C VAL A 470 3.68 -6.30 -10.71
N SER A 471 2.64 -5.53 -11.02
CA SER A 471 1.27 -5.81 -10.65
C SER A 471 0.42 -6.10 -11.89
N THR A 472 -0.57 -6.97 -11.76
CA THR A 472 -1.55 -7.23 -12.83
C THR A 472 -2.88 -7.63 -12.22
N ARG A 473 -3.94 -6.92 -12.61
CA ARG A 473 -5.33 -7.25 -12.28
C ARG A 473 -5.79 -8.38 -13.19
N LEU A 474 -6.30 -9.45 -12.61
CA LEU A 474 -6.64 -10.68 -13.31
C LEU A 474 -8.05 -11.11 -12.94
N ARG A 475 -8.69 -11.79 -13.89
CA ARG A 475 -10.01 -12.41 -13.73
C ARG A 475 -9.88 -13.88 -14.06
N LEU A 476 -10.15 -14.74 -13.09
CA LEU A 476 -10.12 -16.20 -13.26
C LEU A 476 -11.34 -16.80 -12.58
N PRO A 477 -11.87 -17.94 -13.07
CA PRO A 477 -12.99 -18.60 -12.42
C PRO A 477 -12.62 -19.07 -10.99
N PRO A 478 -13.61 -19.33 -10.12
CA PRO A 478 -13.35 -19.91 -8.81
C PRO A 478 -12.55 -21.23 -8.92
N GLY A 479 -11.52 -21.38 -8.09
CA GLY A 479 -10.62 -22.52 -8.17
C GLY A 479 -9.30 -22.34 -7.42
N GLU A 480 -8.46 -23.37 -7.49
CA GLU A 480 -7.12 -23.34 -6.91
C GLU A 480 -6.09 -23.02 -8.00
N TYR A 481 -5.19 -22.08 -7.70
CA TYR A 481 -4.19 -21.59 -8.61
C TYR A 481 -2.80 -21.60 -7.98
N LEU A 482 -1.78 -21.76 -8.82
CA LEU A 482 -0.39 -21.69 -8.43
C LEU A 482 0.28 -20.48 -9.08
N VAL A 483 0.76 -19.56 -8.26
CA VAL A 483 1.54 -18.40 -8.69
C VAL A 483 3.03 -18.72 -8.58
N VAL A 484 3.74 -18.60 -9.70
CA VAL A 484 5.19 -18.83 -9.79
C VAL A 484 5.89 -17.52 -10.14
N PRO A 485 6.42 -16.79 -9.14
CA PRO A 485 7.22 -15.59 -9.36
C PRO A 485 8.65 -15.95 -9.77
N SER A 486 9.18 -15.24 -10.77
CA SER A 486 10.53 -15.48 -11.30
C SER A 486 11.19 -14.22 -11.83
N THR A 487 12.52 -14.19 -11.86
CA THR A 487 13.28 -13.31 -12.74
C THR A 487 13.21 -13.80 -14.19
N PHE A 488 13.50 -12.93 -15.16
CA PHE A 488 13.55 -13.33 -16.57
C PHE A 488 14.67 -14.35 -16.82
N GLU A 489 15.90 -13.98 -16.44
CA GLU A 489 17.08 -14.84 -16.52
C GLU A 489 17.25 -15.70 -15.25
N PRO A 490 17.73 -16.95 -15.37
CA PRO A 490 18.06 -17.80 -14.22
C PRO A 490 19.32 -17.32 -13.48
N GLY A 491 19.49 -17.78 -12.24
CA GLY A 491 20.70 -17.51 -11.44
C GLY A 491 20.84 -16.09 -10.92
N LYS A 492 19.77 -15.29 -10.93
CA LYS A 492 19.70 -13.95 -10.36
C LYS A 492 19.28 -14.02 -8.88
N ASP A 493 20.12 -13.47 -8.02
CA ASP A 493 19.83 -13.39 -6.58
C ASP A 493 19.01 -12.13 -6.27
N ALA A 494 17.89 -12.32 -5.58
CA ALA A 494 17.09 -11.24 -5.00
C ALA A 494 16.05 -11.82 -4.02
N ASP A 495 15.62 -10.99 -3.07
CA ASP A 495 14.46 -11.27 -2.23
C ASP A 495 13.23 -10.57 -2.80
N PHE A 496 12.05 -11.11 -2.54
CA PHE A 496 10.81 -10.56 -3.05
C PHE A 496 9.65 -10.71 -2.05
N VAL A 497 8.61 -9.91 -2.27
CA VAL A 497 7.29 -10.06 -1.65
C VAL A 497 6.28 -10.27 -2.77
N LEU A 498 5.43 -11.27 -2.62
CA LEU A 498 4.25 -11.47 -3.45
C LEU A 498 3.03 -11.09 -2.61
N ARG A 499 2.23 -10.15 -3.10
CA ARG A 499 0.95 -9.75 -2.51
C ARG A 499 -0.17 -10.15 -3.44
N VAL A 500 -1.20 -10.76 -2.89
CA VAL A 500 -2.41 -11.15 -3.62
C VAL A 500 -3.58 -10.46 -2.96
N PHE A 501 -4.26 -9.61 -3.71
CA PHE A 501 -5.43 -8.88 -3.27
C PHE A 501 -6.65 -9.52 -3.91
N THR A 502 -7.66 -9.86 -3.11
CA THR A 502 -8.93 -10.44 -3.57
C THR A 502 -10.09 -9.57 -3.11
N GLU A 503 -11.14 -9.41 -3.92
CA GLU A 503 -12.28 -8.54 -3.59
C GLU A 503 -13.22 -9.11 -2.52
N LYS A 504 -13.05 -10.40 -2.16
CA LYS A 504 -13.89 -11.12 -1.21
C LYS A 504 -13.05 -11.84 -0.16
N THR A 505 -13.59 -11.91 1.06
CA THR A 505 -12.96 -12.54 2.24
C THR A 505 -12.75 -14.04 2.05
N ASP A 506 -11.84 -14.65 2.81
CA ASP A 506 -11.59 -16.11 2.84
C ASP A 506 -12.78 -16.98 3.33
N GLY A 507 -13.94 -16.36 3.52
CA GLY A 507 -15.19 -16.99 3.95
C GLY A 507 -15.18 -17.35 5.44
N PHE A 508 -15.96 -18.35 5.80
CA PHE A 508 -16.02 -18.88 7.16
C PHE A 508 -15.03 -20.03 7.34
N SER A 509 -14.34 -20.08 8.48
CA SER A 509 -13.48 -21.22 8.80
C SER A 509 -14.28 -22.53 8.82
N MET A 510 -13.57 -23.65 8.66
CA MET A 510 -14.21 -24.98 8.76
C MET A 510 -14.83 -25.23 10.14
N GLU A 511 -14.35 -24.55 11.18
CA GLU A 511 -14.95 -24.62 12.52
C GLU A 511 -16.28 -23.87 12.56
N SER A 512 -16.32 -22.63 12.07
CA SER A 512 -17.56 -21.85 11.91
C SER A 512 -18.58 -22.57 11.03
N CYS A 513 -18.16 -23.15 9.90
CA CYS A 513 -19.01 -23.94 9.02
C CYS A 513 -19.61 -25.16 9.74
N ARG A 514 -18.81 -25.92 10.50
CA ARG A 514 -19.30 -27.07 11.28
C ARG A 514 -20.28 -26.64 12.35
N GLY A 515 -19.99 -25.54 13.06
CA GLY A 515 -20.91 -24.97 14.05
C GLY A 515 -22.24 -24.57 13.42
N MET A 516 -22.21 -23.87 12.29
CA MET A 516 -23.42 -23.40 11.59
C MET A 516 -24.29 -24.56 11.09
N ILE A 517 -23.66 -25.62 10.58
CA ILE A 517 -24.36 -26.86 10.19
C ILE A 517 -24.99 -27.48 11.44
N SER A 518 -24.21 -27.69 12.51
CA SER A 518 -24.69 -28.30 13.76
C SER A 518 -25.85 -27.54 14.40
N LEU A 519 -25.93 -26.22 14.25
CA LEU A 519 -27.01 -25.40 14.82
C LEU A 519 -28.36 -25.63 14.13
N LEU A 520 -28.35 -25.96 12.83
CA LEU A 520 -29.53 -25.97 11.97
C LEU A 520 -29.87 -27.34 11.38
N ASP A 521 -28.94 -28.29 11.43
CA ASP A 521 -29.12 -29.69 11.09
C ASP A 521 -30.07 -30.36 12.09
N LYS A 522 -31.37 -30.25 11.83
CA LYS A 522 -32.42 -30.83 12.67
C LYS A 522 -32.69 -32.30 12.34
N ASP A 523 -32.31 -32.73 11.16
CA ASP A 523 -32.53 -34.10 10.68
C ASP A 523 -31.33 -35.04 10.93
N GLY A 524 -30.21 -34.49 11.43
CA GLY A 524 -28.99 -35.22 11.76
C GLY A 524 -28.24 -35.71 10.51
N SER A 525 -28.46 -35.05 9.37
CA SER A 525 -27.88 -35.42 8.08
C SER A 525 -26.41 -34.99 7.93
N ALA A 526 -25.90 -34.19 8.87
CA ALA A 526 -24.62 -33.49 8.80
C ALA A 526 -24.50 -32.58 7.55
N ARG A 527 -25.63 -32.16 7.00
CA ARG A 527 -25.76 -31.29 5.83
C ARG A 527 -26.92 -30.33 6.07
N LEU A 528 -27.01 -29.28 5.25
CA LEU A 528 -28.14 -28.35 5.29
C LEU A 528 -29.00 -28.51 4.04
N GLY A 529 -30.28 -28.80 4.24
CA GLY A 529 -31.28 -28.68 3.18
C GLY A 529 -31.52 -27.23 2.78
N LEU A 530 -32.19 -26.99 1.65
CA LEU A 530 -32.44 -25.63 1.13
C LEU A 530 -33.17 -24.72 2.14
N VAL A 531 -34.14 -25.28 2.88
CA VAL A 531 -34.93 -24.54 3.88
C VAL A 531 -34.07 -24.18 5.10
N GLU A 532 -33.23 -25.11 5.56
CA GLU A 532 -32.33 -24.88 6.69
C GLU A 532 -31.24 -23.88 6.32
N PHE A 533 -30.71 -23.96 5.10
CA PHE A 533 -29.77 -22.98 4.57
C PHE A 533 -30.41 -21.60 4.45
N GLN A 534 -31.66 -21.48 4.01
CA GLN A 534 -32.34 -20.18 3.94
C GLN A 534 -32.49 -19.54 5.33
N ILE A 535 -32.75 -20.35 6.37
CA ILE A 535 -32.78 -19.88 7.75
C ILE A 535 -31.39 -19.44 8.21
N LEU A 536 -30.35 -20.23 7.89
CA LEU A 536 -28.95 -19.88 8.19
C LEU A 536 -28.58 -18.54 7.56
N TRP A 537 -28.87 -18.39 6.27
CA TRP A 537 -28.51 -17.22 5.49
C TRP A 537 -29.16 -15.94 6.04
N ASN A 538 -30.44 -16.02 6.44
CA ASN A 538 -31.12 -14.89 7.08
C ASN A 538 -30.51 -14.55 8.45
N LYS A 539 -30.04 -15.55 9.21
CA LYS A 539 -29.32 -15.33 10.48
C LYS A 539 -27.97 -14.66 10.25
N ILE A 540 -27.17 -15.18 9.32
CA ILE A 540 -25.86 -14.59 8.96
C ILE A 540 -26.06 -13.14 8.51
N LYS A 541 -27.05 -12.84 7.67
CA LYS A 541 -27.36 -11.46 7.25
C LYS A 541 -27.71 -10.55 8.42
N LYS A 542 -28.50 -11.05 9.38
CA LYS A 542 -28.83 -10.30 10.59
C LYS A 542 -27.58 -10.03 11.44
N TRP A 543 -26.75 -11.04 11.65
CA TRP A 543 -25.52 -10.93 12.43
C TRP A 543 -24.46 -10.07 11.74
N LEU A 544 -24.39 -10.10 10.41
CA LEU A 544 -23.57 -9.18 9.62
C LEU A 544 -24.04 -7.73 9.79
N GLY A 545 -25.35 -7.50 9.80
CA GLY A 545 -25.92 -6.18 10.09
C GLY A 545 -25.55 -5.69 11.50
N VAL A 546 -25.55 -6.57 12.49
CA VAL A 546 -25.10 -6.25 13.85
C VAL A 546 -23.60 -5.99 13.89
N PHE A 547 -22.77 -6.85 13.30
CA PHE A 547 -21.32 -6.68 13.25
C PHE A 547 -20.95 -5.32 12.65
N ARG A 548 -21.50 -4.97 11.48
CA ARG A 548 -21.29 -3.67 10.83
C ARG A 548 -21.79 -2.47 11.62
N GLN A 549 -22.76 -2.66 12.51
CA GLN A 549 -23.26 -1.57 13.34
C GLN A 549 -22.28 -1.22 14.47
N PHE A 550 -21.51 -2.19 14.94
CA PHE A 550 -20.60 -2.04 16.08
C PHE A 550 -19.11 -2.07 15.70
N ASP A 551 -18.79 -2.41 14.47
CA ASP A 551 -17.51 -2.11 13.79
C ASP A 551 -17.50 -0.62 13.41
N LEU A 552 -17.46 0.25 14.42
CA LEU A 552 -17.63 1.71 14.26
C LEU A 552 -16.48 2.35 13.48
N ASP A 553 -15.31 1.70 13.49
CA ASP A 553 -14.12 2.10 12.75
C ASP A 553 -13.98 1.39 11.39
N ASN A 554 -14.94 0.53 11.02
CA ASN A 554 -14.95 -0.30 9.80
C ASN A 554 -13.62 -1.05 9.58
N SER A 555 -12.96 -1.44 10.67
CA SER A 555 -11.67 -2.14 10.64
C SER A 555 -11.81 -3.58 10.12
N GLY A 556 -13.03 -4.10 10.01
CA GLY A 556 -13.29 -5.51 9.73
C GLY A 556 -13.12 -6.40 10.96
N THR A 557 -12.91 -5.79 12.13
CA THR A 557 -12.73 -6.44 13.42
C THR A 557 -13.44 -5.65 14.52
N MET A 558 -13.91 -6.29 15.59
CA MET A 558 -14.50 -5.60 16.74
C MET A 558 -13.60 -5.74 17.95
N SER A 559 -13.46 -4.67 18.72
CA SER A 559 -12.81 -4.71 20.03
C SER A 559 -13.64 -5.53 21.04
N SER A 560 -13.01 -5.94 22.13
CA SER A 560 -13.68 -6.63 23.25
C SER A 560 -14.87 -5.84 23.86
N TYR A 561 -14.84 -4.51 23.80
CA TYR A 561 -15.93 -3.64 24.28
C TYR A 561 -17.10 -3.61 23.30
N GLU A 562 -16.83 -3.52 22.01
CA GLU A 562 -17.84 -3.56 20.94
C GLU A 562 -18.51 -4.91 20.85
N MET A 563 -17.76 -6.01 21.03
CA MET A 563 -18.31 -7.36 21.10
C MET A 563 -19.43 -7.47 22.13
N ARG A 564 -19.26 -6.85 23.31
CA ARG A 564 -20.27 -6.87 24.36
C ARG A 564 -21.57 -6.22 23.91
N LEU A 565 -21.49 -5.06 23.25
CA LEU A 565 -22.65 -4.34 22.74
C LEU A 565 -23.30 -5.10 21.56
N ALA A 566 -22.46 -5.67 20.69
CA ALA A 566 -22.90 -6.49 19.56
C ALA A 566 -23.65 -7.77 20.02
N LEU A 567 -23.18 -8.44 21.07
CA LEU A 567 -23.86 -9.59 21.66
C LEU A 567 -25.23 -9.21 22.23
N GLU A 568 -25.34 -8.06 22.92
CA GLU A 568 -26.62 -7.56 23.43
C GLU A 568 -27.59 -7.23 22.29
N SER A 569 -27.13 -6.60 21.21
CA SER A 569 -27.92 -6.31 20.01
C SER A 569 -28.33 -7.58 19.24
N ALA A 570 -27.46 -8.59 19.21
CA ALA A 570 -27.77 -9.91 18.67
C ALA A 570 -28.80 -10.68 19.52
N GLY A 571 -29.10 -10.22 20.74
CA GLY A 571 -30.14 -10.74 21.63
C GLY A 571 -29.62 -11.55 22.82
N PHE A 572 -28.31 -11.53 23.08
CA PHE A 572 -27.68 -12.28 24.17
C PHE A 572 -27.32 -11.34 25.32
N LYS A 573 -27.99 -11.49 26.47
CA LYS A 573 -27.66 -10.77 27.70
C LYS A 573 -26.83 -11.67 28.61
N LEU A 574 -25.53 -11.42 28.65
CA LEU A 574 -24.56 -12.23 29.39
C LEU A 574 -23.97 -11.44 30.57
N ASN A 575 -23.58 -12.15 31.64
CA ASN A 575 -22.90 -11.53 32.76
C ASN A 575 -21.42 -11.23 32.43
N ASN A 576 -20.78 -10.37 33.23
CA ASN A 576 -19.40 -9.93 32.99
C ASN A 576 -18.40 -11.09 32.88
N LYS A 577 -18.59 -12.17 33.66
CA LYS A 577 -17.70 -13.33 33.67
C LYS A 577 -17.78 -14.11 32.35
N LEU A 578 -18.97 -14.27 31.79
CA LEU A 578 -19.17 -14.94 30.50
C LEU A 578 -18.60 -14.09 29.36
N ASN A 579 -18.80 -12.77 29.38
CA ASN A 579 -18.21 -11.87 28.38
C ASN A 579 -16.67 -11.97 28.35
N GLN A 580 -16.02 -12.01 29.51
CA GLN A 580 -14.56 -12.20 29.59
C GLN A 580 -14.09 -13.53 28.99
N VAL A 581 -14.82 -14.62 29.23
CA VAL A 581 -14.48 -15.94 28.68
C VAL A 581 -14.66 -15.99 27.17
N LEU A 582 -15.68 -15.33 26.64
CA LEU A 582 -15.90 -15.25 25.18
C LEU A 582 -14.80 -14.45 24.50
N VAL A 583 -14.43 -13.28 25.05
CA VAL A 583 -13.31 -12.50 24.52
C VAL A 583 -12.02 -13.31 24.57
N ALA A 584 -11.69 -13.96 25.69
CA ALA A 584 -10.46 -14.75 25.80
C ALA A 584 -10.40 -15.98 24.87
N ARG A 585 -11.55 -16.44 24.35
CA ARG A 585 -11.62 -17.63 23.48
C ARG A 585 -11.70 -17.28 21.99
N TYR A 586 -12.36 -16.18 21.65
CA TYR A 586 -12.68 -15.81 20.27
C TYR A 586 -11.98 -14.53 19.81
N ALA A 587 -11.25 -13.83 20.68
CA ALA A 587 -10.45 -12.68 20.31
C ALA A 587 -8.98 -13.04 20.14
N ASP A 588 -8.39 -12.57 19.06
CA ASP A 588 -6.96 -12.57 18.82
C ASP A 588 -6.43 -11.15 19.05
N ASN A 589 -5.48 -10.99 19.98
CA ASN A 589 -4.94 -9.68 20.36
C ASN A 589 -6.02 -8.62 20.73
N GLU A 590 -7.05 -9.05 21.48
CA GLU A 590 -8.21 -8.23 21.90
C GLU A 590 -9.18 -7.78 20.78
N MET A 591 -8.97 -8.27 19.55
CA MET A 591 -9.79 -7.99 18.38
C MET A 591 -10.49 -9.25 17.87
N ILE A 592 -11.70 -9.10 17.34
CA ILE A 592 -12.57 -10.20 16.91
C ILE A 592 -13.03 -9.96 15.48
N ASP A 593 -12.59 -10.80 14.55
CA ASP A 593 -13.06 -10.76 13.17
C ASP A 593 -14.48 -11.33 13.01
N PHE A 594 -15.06 -11.16 11.82
CA PHE A 594 -16.42 -11.60 11.56
C PHE A 594 -16.60 -13.13 11.67
N ASP A 595 -15.58 -13.92 11.30
CA ASP A 595 -15.65 -15.39 11.38
C ASP A 595 -15.74 -15.85 12.84
N ASN A 596 -14.86 -15.36 13.71
CA ASN A 596 -14.86 -15.67 15.12
C ASN A 596 -16.11 -15.15 15.84
N PHE A 597 -16.62 -13.98 15.43
CA PHE A 597 -17.89 -13.46 15.93
C PHE A 597 -19.07 -14.38 15.61
N ILE A 598 -19.15 -14.88 14.37
CA ILE A 598 -20.18 -15.82 13.95
C ILE A 598 -20.04 -17.16 14.67
N CYS A 599 -18.82 -17.68 14.81
CA CYS A 599 -18.54 -18.89 15.57
C CYS A 599 -19.04 -18.79 17.02
N CYS A 600 -18.77 -17.65 17.67
CA CYS A 600 -19.24 -17.34 19.02
C CYS A 600 -20.77 -17.32 19.11
N LEU A 601 -21.45 -16.59 18.22
CA LEU A 601 -22.91 -16.47 18.21
C LEU A 601 -23.61 -17.80 17.96
N VAL A 602 -23.10 -18.59 17.02
CA VAL A 602 -23.60 -19.92 16.71
C VAL A 602 -23.47 -20.84 17.92
N LYS A 603 -22.33 -20.81 18.61
CA LYS A 603 -22.11 -21.64 19.80
C LYS A 603 -22.99 -21.22 20.97
N LEU A 604 -23.14 -19.92 21.20
CA LEU A 604 -24.06 -19.39 22.21
C LEU A 604 -25.50 -19.80 21.92
N GLU A 605 -25.96 -19.66 20.67
CA GLU A 605 -27.31 -20.05 20.29
C GLU A 605 -27.56 -21.55 20.50
N SER A 606 -26.60 -22.40 20.10
CA SER A 606 -26.65 -23.85 20.36
C SER A 606 -26.81 -24.14 21.85
N MET A 607 -25.94 -23.57 22.70
CA MET A 607 -25.98 -23.80 24.14
C MET A 607 -27.27 -23.32 24.80
N PHE A 608 -27.78 -22.13 24.45
CA PHE A 608 -29.06 -21.64 24.98
C PHE A 608 -30.24 -22.49 24.54
N ARG A 609 -30.21 -23.00 23.31
CA ARG A 609 -31.26 -23.87 22.78
C ARG A 609 -31.27 -25.21 23.51
N THR A 610 -30.13 -25.88 23.59
CA THR A 610 -30.00 -27.17 24.28
C THR A 610 -30.39 -27.06 25.76
N PHE A 611 -29.98 -25.99 26.44
CA PHE A 611 -30.37 -25.76 27.83
C PHE A 611 -31.89 -25.66 27.98
N LYS A 612 -32.57 -24.87 27.13
CA LYS A 612 -34.03 -24.72 27.16
C LYS A 612 -34.79 -26.00 26.82
N GLU A 613 -34.26 -26.84 25.94
CA GLU A 613 -34.86 -28.13 25.59
C GLU A 613 -34.78 -29.14 26.73
N MET A 614 -33.71 -29.08 27.53
CA MET A 614 -33.49 -29.98 28.67
C MET A 614 -34.10 -29.45 29.97
N GLU A 615 -34.36 -28.15 30.06
CA GLU A 615 -34.96 -27.51 31.23
C GLU A 615 -36.42 -27.92 31.39
N LYS A 616 -36.67 -28.73 32.43
CA LYS A 616 -38.04 -29.03 32.86
C LYS A 616 -38.54 -27.89 33.75
N GLU A 617 -39.73 -27.39 33.42
CA GLU A 617 -40.52 -26.46 34.23
C GLU A 617 -39.90 -25.07 34.49
N ALA A 618 -38.97 -24.61 33.65
CA ALA A 618 -38.30 -23.30 33.79
C ALA A 618 -37.62 -23.11 35.17
N SER A 619 -37.07 -24.21 35.71
CA SER A 619 -36.45 -24.28 37.02
C SER A 619 -35.09 -23.56 37.13
N GLY A 620 -34.51 -23.15 36.00
CA GLY A 620 -33.18 -22.57 35.89
C GLY A 620 -32.04 -23.59 36.05
N VAL A 621 -32.35 -24.89 36.13
CA VAL A 621 -31.39 -25.97 36.40
C VAL A 621 -31.66 -27.16 35.48
N VAL A 622 -30.59 -27.77 34.96
CA VAL A 622 -30.63 -29.01 34.17
C VAL A 622 -29.76 -30.06 34.86
N GLU A 623 -30.30 -31.24 35.09
CA GLU A 623 -29.56 -32.39 35.61
C GLU A 623 -29.13 -33.29 34.45
N LEU A 624 -27.82 -33.57 34.36
CA LEU A 624 -27.23 -34.39 33.30
C LEU A 624 -26.40 -35.51 33.91
N ASN A 625 -26.52 -36.71 33.35
CA ASN A 625 -25.55 -37.77 33.61
C ASN A 625 -24.27 -37.56 32.78
N VAL A 626 -23.21 -38.33 33.08
CA VAL A 626 -21.89 -38.18 32.43
C VAL A 626 -21.97 -38.38 30.91
N SER A 627 -22.80 -39.32 30.44
CA SER A 627 -22.95 -39.58 29.01
C SER A 627 -23.67 -38.43 28.29
N GLU A 628 -24.71 -37.87 28.90
CA GLU A 628 -25.44 -36.71 28.38
C GLU A 628 -24.55 -35.44 28.37
N TRP A 629 -23.74 -35.25 29.42
CA TRP A 629 -22.77 -34.16 29.49
C TRP A 629 -21.69 -34.26 28.39
N LEU A 630 -21.14 -35.46 28.18
CA LEU A 630 -20.15 -35.70 27.13
C LEU A 630 -20.75 -35.49 25.73
N TYR A 631 -21.98 -35.98 25.50
CA TYR A 631 -22.67 -35.77 24.24
C TYR A 631 -22.91 -34.28 23.96
N MET A 632 -23.36 -33.51 24.96
CA MET A 632 -23.60 -32.08 24.82
C MET A 632 -22.31 -31.29 24.55
N THR A 633 -21.22 -31.61 25.26
CA THR A 633 -19.96 -30.85 25.15
C THR A 633 -19.15 -31.19 23.89
N MET A 634 -19.25 -32.42 23.39
CA MET A 634 -18.46 -32.90 22.24
C MET A 634 -19.22 -32.85 20.91
N CYS A 635 -20.56 -32.91 20.93
CA CYS A 635 -21.39 -32.98 19.73
C CYS A 635 -22.35 -31.80 19.55
N GLY A 636 -22.48 -30.90 20.54
CA GLY A 636 -23.29 -29.68 20.46
C GLY A 636 -22.51 -28.43 20.08
#